data_AF-A0A5B0EIZ9-F1
#
_entry.id   AF-A0A5B0EIZ9-F1
#
_cell.length_a   1.000
_cell.length_b   1.000
_cell.length_c   1.000
_cell.angle_alpha   90.00
_cell.angle_beta   90.00
_cell.angle_gamma   90.00
#
_symmetry.space_group_name_H-M   'P 1'
#
loop_
_entity.id
_entity.type
_entity.pdbx_description
1 polymer ?
#
loop_
_entity_poly.entity_id
_entity_poly.type
_entity_poly.pdbx_seq_one_letter_code
_entity_poly.pdbx_strand_id
1 'polypeptide(L)'
;MKDAIHALKTSPEGLFVLGYMLFPLFALIFAGLGLFMVLTGSKIMGLVLLLVFTQIFAFGSLKLVGIRKALLAEEGENPVT
;
A
#
# COMPACT_ATOMS: atom_id res chain seq x y z
N MET A 1 17.79 -1.61 -11.86
CA MET A 1 16.98 -1.49 -10.62
C MET A 1 15.80 -0.52 -10.79
N LYS A 2 15.98 0.63 -11.44
CA LYS A 2 14.86 1.54 -11.80
C LYS A 2 13.81 0.87 -12.68
N ASP A 3 14.22 0.04 -13.63
CA ASP A 3 13.32 -0.63 -14.58
C ASP A 3 12.40 -1.65 -13.87
N ALA A 4 12.93 -2.36 -12.87
CA ALA A 4 12.14 -3.29 -12.05
C ALA A 4 11.09 -2.57 -11.20
N ILE A 5 11.44 -1.41 -10.60
CA ILE A 5 10.49 -0.58 -9.85
C ILE A 5 9.43 0.00 -10.76
N HIS A 6 9.80 0.38 -11.98
CA HIS A 6 8.87 0.88 -12.98
C HIS A 6 7.88 -0.22 -13.37
N ALA A 7 8.37 -1.42 -13.73
CA ALA A 7 7.54 -2.56 -14.06
C ALA A 7 6.57 -2.97 -12.93
N LEU A 8 7.00 -2.85 -11.67
CA LEU A 8 6.15 -3.15 -10.50
C LEU A 8 5.00 -2.16 -10.31
N LYS A 9 5.16 -0.92 -10.80
CA LYS A 9 4.14 0.14 -10.69
C LYS A 9 3.19 0.18 -11.87
N THR A 10 3.53 -0.46 -12.98
CA THR A 10 2.74 -0.43 -14.22
C THR A 10 2.09 -1.75 -14.57
N SER A 11 2.53 -2.87 -13.97
CA SER A 11 1.89 -4.17 -14.16
C SER A 11 0.72 -4.40 -13.18
N PRO A 12 -0.39 -5.00 -13.64
CA PRO A 12 -1.49 -5.39 -12.75
C PRO A 12 -1.07 -6.35 -11.64
N GLU A 13 -0.11 -7.24 -11.88
CA GLU A 13 0.43 -8.19 -10.89
C GLU A 13 1.31 -7.46 -9.86
N GLY A 14 2.17 -6.54 -10.31
CA GLY A 14 2.99 -5.73 -9.41
C GLY A 14 2.12 -4.88 -8.49
N LEU A 15 1.10 -4.23 -9.05
CA LEU A 15 0.13 -3.46 -8.29
C LEU A 15 -0.74 -4.33 -7.37
N PHE A 16 -1.00 -5.59 -7.72
CA PHE A 16 -1.68 -6.55 -6.84
C PHE A 16 -0.84 -6.83 -5.59
N VAL A 17 0.43 -7.21 -5.77
CA VAL A 17 1.32 -7.51 -4.65
C VAL A 17 1.52 -6.28 -3.77
N LEU A 18 1.76 -5.11 -4.37
CA LEU A 18 1.93 -3.87 -3.60
C LEU A 18 0.65 -3.46 -2.87
N GLY A 19 -0.48 -3.43 -3.59
CA GLY A 19 -1.75 -2.90 -3.10
C GLY A 19 -2.48 -3.82 -2.13
N TYR A 20 -2.47 -5.13 -2.35
CA TYR A 20 -3.21 -6.08 -1.52
C TYR A 20 -2.37 -6.81 -0.47
N MET A 21 -1.04 -6.84 -0.61
CA MET A 21 -0.18 -7.59 0.32
C MET A 21 0.80 -6.68 1.05
N LEU A 22 1.69 -6.00 0.32
CA LEU A 22 2.83 -5.31 0.93
C LEU A 22 2.40 -4.07 1.74
N PHE A 23 1.61 -3.17 1.15
CA PHE A 23 1.14 -1.98 1.84
C PHE A 23 0.22 -2.32 3.03
N PRO A 24 -0.77 -3.21 2.91
CA PRO A 24 -1.58 -3.64 4.05
C PRO A 24 -0.76 -4.29 5.17
N LEU A 25 0.23 -5.12 4.83
CA LEU A 25 1.12 -5.72 5.82
C LEU A 25 1.91 -4.67 6.58
N PHE A 26 2.48 -3.67 5.88
CA PHE A 26 3.15 -2.56 6.54
C PHE A 26 2.20 -1.74 7.41
N ALA A 27 0.98 -1.43 6.93
CA ALA A 27 -0.01 -0.74 7.76
C ALA A 27 -0.25 -1.48 9.08
N LEU A 28 -0.41 -2.80 9.03
CA LEU A 28 -0.61 -3.62 10.24
C LEU A 28 0.60 -3.60 11.18
N ILE A 29 1.83 -3.72 10.65
CA ILE A 29 3.06 -3.67 11.44
C ILE A 29 3.19 -2.32 12.15
N PHE A 30 3.02 -1.21 11.42
CA PHE A 30 3.13 0.14 11.98
C PHE A 30 2.01 0.42 12.99
N ALA A 31 0.81 -0.12 12.77
CA ALA A 31 -0.28 -0.02 13.74
C ALA A 31 0.05 -0.75 15.05
N GLY A 32 0.56 -1.99 14.96
CA GLY A 32 0.97 -2.77 16.12
C GLY A 32 2.09 -2.11 16.91
N LEU A 33 3.15 -1.66 16.21
CA LEU A 33 4.27 -0.94 16.83
C LEU A 33 3.82 0.39 17.44
N GLY A 34 3.01 1.18 16.72
CA GLY A 34 2.47 2.44 17.20
C GLY A 34 1.64 2.27 18.48
N LEU A 35 0.73 1.29 18.48
CA LEU A 35 -0.06 0.94 19.66
C LEU A 35 0.83 0.51 20.83
N PHE A 36 1.80 -0.38 20.60
CA PHE A 36 2.74 -0.83 21.63
C PHE A 36 3.52 0.34 22.25
N MET A 37 3.99 1.28 21.43
CA MET A 37 4.70 2.47 21.91
C MET A 37 3.81 3.40 22.74
N VAL A 38 2.53 3.55 22.36
CA VAL A 38 1.57 4.32 23.17
C VAL A 38 1.38 3.68 24.54
N LEU A 39 1.24 2.35 24.59
CA LEU A 39 1.04 1.58 25.82
C LEU A 39 2.28 1.57 26.73
N THR A 40 3.49 1.60 26.15
CA THR A 40 4.76 1.60 26.90
C THR A 40 5.28 2.99 27.27
N GLY A 41 4.50 4.05 27.01
CA GLY A 41 4.77 5.42 27.48
C GLY A 41 5.39 6.36 26.44
N SER A 42 5.82 5.86 25.28
CA SER A 42 6.29 6.68 24.16
C SER A 42 5.12 7.22 23.32
N LYS A 43 4.22 7.98 23.96
CA LYS A 43 2.90 8.34 23.42
C LYS A 43 2.96 9.10 22.10
N ILE A 44 3.76 10.16 22.00
CA ILE A 44 3.82 11.01 20.81
C ILE A 44 4.32 10.21 19.60
N MET A 45 5.45 9.52 19.76
CA MET A 45 6.03 8.70 18.69
C MET A 45 5.08 7.55 18.30
N GLY A 46 4.46 6.90 19.28
CA GLY A 46 3.47 5.85 19.02
C GLY A 46 2.26 6.36 18.23
N LEU A 47 1.75 7.55 18.56
CA LEU A 47 0.67 8.19 17.80
C LEU A 47 1.09 8.56 16.37
N VAL A 48 2.33 9.01 16.15
CA VAL A 48 2.84 9.28 14.79
C VAL A 48 2.89 7.99 13.96
N LEU A 49 3.42 6.89 14.50
CA LEU A 49 3.39 5.58 13.83
C LEU A 49 1.96 5.11 13.54
N LEU A 50 1.08 5.22 14.53
CA LEU A 50 -0.28 4.72 14.46
C LEU A 50 -1.18 5.55 13.53
N LEU A 51 -1.04 6.87 13.53
CA LEU A 51 -1.96 7.77 12.82
C LEU A 51 -1.39 8.35 11.54
N VAL A 52 -0.08 8.40 11.36
CA VAL A 52 0.53 8.94 10.14
C VAL A 52 1.00 7.80 9.26
N PHE A 53 1.94 6.98 9.73
CA PHE A 53 2.54 5.94 8.89
C PHE A 53 1.56 4.85 8.51
N THR A 54 0.76 4.35 9.47
CA THR A 54 -0.29 3.37 9.21
C THR A 54 -1.26 3.86 8.13
N GLN A 55 -1.65 5.14 8.19
CA GLN A 55 -2.59 5.72 7.23
C GLN A 55 -1.96 5.89 5.85
N ILE A 56 -0.69 6.31 5.76
CA ILE A 56 0.05 6.38 4.49
C ILE A 56 0.01 5.02 3.78
N PHE A 57 0.26 3.92 4.50
CA PHE A 57 0.21 2.59 3.92
C PHE A 57 -1.21 2.12 3.60
N ALA A 58 -2.19 2.39 4.46
CA ALA A 58 -3.59 2.03 4.21
C ALA A 58 -4.16 2.77 2.98
N PHE A 59 -4.00 4.09 2.90
CA PHE A 59 -4.44 4.86 1.74
C PHE A 59 -3.63 4.56 0.48
N GLY A 60 -2.32 4.29 0.63
CA GLY A 60 -1.47 3.85 -0.47
C GLY A 60 -1.96 2.53 -1.08
N SER A 61 -2.36 1.56 -0.25
CA SER A 61 -2.99 0.31 -0.68
C SER A 61 -4.24 0.56 -1.52
N LEU A 62 -5.19 1.37 -1.00
CA LEU A 62 -6.43 1.69 -1.72
C LEU A 62 -6.17 2.36 -3.06
N LYS A 63 -5.20 3.27 -3.14
CA LYS A 63 -4.80 3.92 -4.40
C LYS A 63 -4.23 2.93 -5.41
N LEU A 64 -3.31 2.06 -5.00
CA LEU A 64 -2.70 1.06 -5.89
C LEU A 64 -3.72 0.06 -6.42
N VAL A 65 -4.65 -0.37 -5.56
CA VAL A 65 -5.79 -1.20 -5.96
C VAL A 65 -6.66 -0.49 -7.00
N GLY A 66 -6.93 0.80 -6.81
CA GLY A 66 -7.67 1.62 -7.77
C GLY A 66 -6.99 1.68 -9.14
N ILE A 67 -5.68 1.93 -9.18
CA ILE A 67 -4.89 1.96 -10.42
C ILE A 67 -4.94 0.61 -11.12
N ARG A 68 -4.76 -0.49 -10.39
CA ARG A 68 -4.86 -1.85 -10.94
C ARG A 68 -6.22 -2.09 -11.59
N LYS A 69 -7.30 -1.69 -10.93
CA LYS A 69 -8.66 -1.86 -11.45
C LYS A 69 -8.88 -1.05 -12.73
N ALA A 70 -8.32 0.16 -12.82
CA ALA A 70 -8.39 0.97 -14.04
C ALA A 70 -7.63 0.31 -15.20
N LEU A 71 -6.40 -0.17 -14.97
CA LEU A 71 -5.60 -0.84 -16.00
C LEU A 71 -6.28 -2.11 -16.54
N LEU A 72 -6.85 -2.92 -15.65
CA LEU A 72 -7.59 -4.13 -16.07
C LEU A 72 -8.88 -3.81 -16.83
N ALA A 73 -9.51 -2.66 -16.54
CA ALA A 73 -10.69 -2.22 -17.29
C ALA A 73 -10.30 -1.75 -18.71
N GLU A 74 -9.18 -1.04 -18.85
CA GLU A 74 -8.64 -0.62 -20.15
C GLU A 74 -8.23 -1.84 -21.01
N GLU A 75 -7.63 -2.89 -20.43
CA GLU A 75 -7.36 -4.15 -21.12
C GLU A 75 -8.64 -4.90 -21.52
N GLY A 76 -9.70 -4.85 -20.70
CA GLY A 76 -10.98 -5.49 -20.99
C GLY A 76 -11.83 -4.78 -22.05
N GLU A 77 -11.67 -3.46 -22.21
CA GLU A 77 -12.37 -2.64 -23.21
C GLU A 77 -11.68 -2.69 -24.59
N ASN A 78 -10.43 -3.14 -24.67
CA ASN A 78 -9.64 -3.22 -25.89
C ASN A 78 -9.33 -4.69 -26.29
N PRO A 79 -10.35 -5.52 -26.62
CA PRO A 79 -10.10 -6.88 -27.08
C PRO A 79 -9.56 -6.82 -28.51
N VAL A 80 -8.24 -6.89 -28.66
CA VAL A 80 -7.52 -7.21 -29.91
C VAL A 80 -8.09 -6.55 -31.18
N THR A 81 -7.55 -5.39 -31.55
CA THR A 81 -7.27 -5.11 -32.98
C THR A 81 -5.94 -5.72 -33.35
#